data_AF-M7N7V6-F1
#
_entry.id   AF-M7N7V6-F1
#
_cell.length_a   1.000
_cell.length_b   1.000
_cell.length_c   1.000
_cell.angle_alpha   90.00
_cell.angle_beta   90.00
_cell.angle_gamma   90.00
#
_symmetry.space_group_name_H-M   'P 1'
#
loop_
_entity.id
_entity.type
_entity.pdbx_description
1 polymer ?
#
loop_
_entity_poly.entity_id
_entity_poly.type
_entity_poly.pdbx_seq_one_letter_code
_entity_poly.pdbx_strand_id
1 'polypeptide(L)'
;MYNGVSALVALSLPFIARSLSRKVTHMVCLILGGLGLISIYFIQDPNMLLVSMVGVGIAWASILSIPYSILAGALPAKRMGYYMGVFNFFIVIPQIVAGSILDYVTDNFFGGEAVLALVLGGCAMIVGGLLTLMVRDVDDPTVAD
;
A
#
# COMPACT_ATOMS: atom_id res chain seq x y z
N MET A 1 11.05 6.29 26.42
CA MET A 1 10.30 5.08 26.84
C MET A 1 9.03 4.81 26.01
N TYR A 2 8.45 5.80 25.29
CA TYR A 2 7.29 5.60 24.42
C TYR A 2 7.61 4.97 23.04
N ASN A 3 8.74 5.31 22.42
CA ASN A 3 9.06 4.88 21.04
C ASN A 3 9.25 3.35 20.88
N GLY A 4 9.69 2.63 21.91
CA GLY A 4 9.88 1.18 21.85
C GLY A 4 8.57 0.39 21.85
N VAL A 5 7.56 0.87 22.58
CA VAL A 5 6.22 0.27 22.59
C VAL A 5 5.52 0.52 21.25
N SER A 6 5.65 1.74 20.72
CA SER A 6 5.12 2.08 19.38
C SER A 6 5.75 1.25 18.28
N ALA A 7 7.06 1.01 18.31
CA ALA A 7 7.77 0.16 17.36
C ALA A 7 7.33 -1.31 17.44
N LEU A 8 7.12 -1.84 18.64
CA LEU A 8 6.61 -3.20 18.84
C LEU A 8 5.18 -3.37 18.32
N VAL A 9 4.27 -2.44 18.64
CA VAL A 9 2.90 -2.45 18.12
C VAL A 9 2.90 -2.35 16.59
N ALA A 10 3.76 -1.48 16.02
CA ALA A 10 3.93 -1.33 14.58
C ALA A 10 4.34 -2.61 13.87
N LEU A 11 5.27 -3.37 14.47
CA LEU A 11 5.76 -4.63 13.94
C LEU A 11 4.75 -5.78 14.12
N SER A 12 3.86 -5.68 15.11
CA SER A 12 2.88 -6.72 15.44
C SER A 12 1.63 -6.69 14.54
N LEU A 13 1.16 -5.49 14.19
CA LEU A 13 -0.01 -5.25 13.34
C LEU A 13 -0.03 -6.05 12.02
N PRO A 14 1.06 -6.10 11.21
CA PRO A 14 1.05 -6.85 9.96
C PRO A 14 0.97 -8.38 10.13
N PHE A 15 1.31 -8.94 11.29
CA PHE A 15 1.15 -10.39 11.54
C PHE A 15 -0.30 -10.79 11.79
N ILE A 16 -1.07 -9.94 12.47
CA ILE A 16 -2.50 -10.19 12.73
C ILE A 16 -3.31 -10.07 11.43
N ALA A 17 -2.97 -9.09 10.58
CA ALA A 17 -3.62 -8.86 9.30
C ALA A 17 -3.41 -10.00 8.28
N ARG A 18 -2.39 -10.85 8.44
CA ARG A 18 -2.01 -11.93 7.51
C ARG A 18 -2.88 -13.18 7.57
N SER A 19 -3.88 -13.26 8.43
CA SER A 19 -4.75 -14.44 8.55
C SER A 19 -5.89 -14.51 7.52
N LEU A 20 -6.02 -13.51 6.63
CA LEU A 20 -7.09 -13.44 5.62
C LEU A 20 -6.58 -13.81 4.21
N SER A 21 -7.49 -14.10 3.26
CA SER A 21 -7.17 -14.28 1.83
C SER A 21 -6.25 -13.17 1.33
N ARG A 22 -5.32 -13.49 0.41
CA ARG A 22 -4.29 -12.55 -0.10
C ARG A 22 -4.90 -11.22 -0.54
N LYS A 23 -6.02 -11.26 -1.26
CA LYS A 23 -6.74 -10.07 -1.74
C LYS A 23 -7.33 -9.24 -0.60
N VAL A 24 -7.96 -9.89 0.37
CA VAL A 24 -8.57 -9.21 1.52
C VAL A 24 -7.49 -8.61 2.42
N THR A 25 -6.39 -9.34 2.63
CA THR A 25 -5.20 -8.84 3.34
C THR A 25 -4.65 -7.60 2.63
N HIS A 26 -4.54 -7.62 1.29
CA HIS A 26 -4.08 -6.46 0.53
C HIS A 26 -4.99 -5.24 0.67
N MET A 27 -6.30 -5.45 0.55
CA MET A 27 -7.30 -4.41 0.75
C MET A 27 -7.19 -3.79 2.15
N VAL A 28 -7.16 -4.61 3.21
CA VAL A 28 -7.07 -4.11 4.59
C VAL A 28 -5.78 -3.32 4.80
N CYS A 29 -4.64 -3.82 4.30
CA CYS A 29 -3.37 -3.11 4.37
C CYS A 29 -3.43 -1.76 3.64
N LEU A 30 -4.01 -1.71 2.44
CA LEU A 30 -4.17 -0.47 1.67
C LEU A 30 -5.11 0.53 2.35
N ILE A 31 -6.19 0.07 2.96
CA ILE A 31 -7.11 0.92 3.74
C ILE A 31 -6.38 1.48 4.96
N LEU A 32 -5.63 0.65 5.71
CA LEU A 32 -4.85 1.11 6.86
C LEU A 32 -3.76 2.12 6.47
N GLY A 33 -3.09 1.93 5.32
CA GLY A 33 -2.15 2.92 4.79
C GLY A 33 -2.81 4.20 4.31
N GLY A 34 -3.97 4.09 3.66
CA GLY A 34 -4.74 5.24 3.21
C GLY A 34 -5.27 6.08 4.37
N LEU A 35 -5.81 5.45 5.40
CA LEU A 35 -6.17 6.11 6.66
C LEU A 35 -4.92 6.69 7.36
N GLY A 36 -3.78 5.99 7.30
CA GLY A 36 -2.49 6.49 7.76
C GLY A 36 -2.10 7.80 7.07
N LEU A 37 -2.16 7.87 5.73
CA LEU A 37 -1.88 9.09 4.98
C LEU A 37 -2.88 10.21 5.26
N ILE A 38 -4.18 9.91 5.31
CA ILE A 38 -5.22 10.90 5.61
C ILE A 38 -5.07 11.45 7.03
N SER A 39 -4.69 10.61 7.99
CA SER A 39 -4.52 11.04 9.38
C SER A 39 -3.43 12.11 9.55
N ILE A 40 -2.44 12.17 8.65
CA ILE A 40 -1.38 13.21 8.65
C ILE A 40 -1.98 14.61 8.58
N TYR A 41 -3.11 14.79 7.87
CA TYR A 41 -3.79 16.09 7.79
C TYR A 41 -4.33 16.59 9.13
N PHE A 42 -4.71 15.68 10.02
CA PHE A 42 -5.29 16.03 11.33
C PHE A 42 -4.26 16.08 12.45
N ILE A 43 -2.99 15.74 12.17
CA ILE A 43 -1.94 15.64 13.18
C ILE A 43 -1.28 17.00 13.41
N GLN A 44 -1.36 17.47 14.65
CA GLN A 44 -0.68 18.69 15.13
C GLN A 44 0.57 18.36 15.97
N ASP A 45 0.64 17.16 16.55
CA ASP A 45 1.76 16.71 17.38
C ASP A 45 2.70 15.78 16.58
N PRO A 46 4.01 16.09 16.48
CA PRO A 46 4.98 15.27 15.77
C PRO A 46 5.04 13.81 16.22
N ASN A 47 4.69 13.51 17.48
CA ASN A 47 4.70 12.15 17.99
C ASN A 47 3.58 11.28 17.42
N MET A 48 2.48 11.88 16.95
CA MET A 48 1.39 11.14 16.31
C MET A 48 1.74 10.72 14.88
N LEU A 49 2.72 11.36 14.23
CA LEU A 49 3.19 10.95 12.90
C LEU A 49 3.71 9.51 12.89
N LEU A 50 4.32 9.07 14.00
CA LEU A 50 4.78 7.68 14.14
C LEU A 50 3.64 6.69 13.94
N VAL A 51 2.45 6.98 14.47
CA VAL A 51 1.26 6.12 14.34
C VAL A 51 0.80 6.04 12.88
N SER A 52 0.75 7.17 12.19
CA SER A 52 0.43 7.21 10.75
C SER A 52 1.43 6.43 9.91
N MET A 53 2.73 6.55 10.22
CA MET A 53 3.79 5.85 9.52
C MET A 53 3.73 4.32 9.70
N VAL A 54 3.16 3.83 10.81
CA VAL A 54 2.85 2.41 10.95
C VAL A 54 1.88 1.95 9.86
N GLY A 55 0.76 2.66 9.69
CA GLY A 55 -0.24 2.34 8.67
C GLY A 55 0.35 2.37 7.26
N VAL A 56 1.12 3.41 6.94
CA VAL A 56 1.83 3.53 5.65
C VAL A 56 2.81 2.37 5.44
N GLY A 57 3.57 2.00 6.47
CA GLY A 57 4.52 0.88 6.42
C GLY A 57 3.84 -0.47 6.15
N ILE A 58 2.68 -0.71 6.77
CA ILE A 58 1.86 -1.91 6.53
C ILE A 58 1.41 -1.97 5.08
N ALA A 59 0.90 -0.86 4.54
CA ALA A 59 0.48 -0.80 3.14
C ALA A 59 1.65 -1.01 2.18
N TRP A 60 2.81 -0.41 2.45
CA TRP A 60 4.01 -0.57 1.64
C TRP A 60 4.48 -2.03 1.57
N ALA A 61 4.53 -2.71 2.72
CA ALA A 61 4.87 -4.13 2.78
C ALA A 61 3.91 -4.98 1.95
N SER A 62 2.63 -4.61 1.92
CA SER A 62 1.61 -5.29 1.15
C SER A 62 1.74 -5.05 -0.36
N ILE A 63 1.97 -3.81 -0.79
CA ILE A 63 2.18 -3.42 -2.20
C ILE A 63 3.35 -4.17 -2.82
N LEU A 64 4.42 -4.40 -2.06
CA LEU A 64 5.60 -5.13 -2.55
C LEU A 64 5.43 -6.66 -2.57
N SER A 65 4.63 -7.23 -1.65
CA SER A 65 4.58 -8.69 -1.47
C SER A 65 3.38 -9.36 -2.13
N ILE A 66 2.18 -8.79 -1.97
CA ILE A 66 0.94 -9.48 -2.35
C ILE A 66 0.72 -9.55 -3.86
N PRO A 67 0.79 -8.47 -4.65
CA PRO A 67 0.54 -8.57 -6.09
C PRO A 67 1.60 -9.43 -6.80
N TYR A 68 2.85 -9.41 -6.30
CA TYR A 68 3.91 -10.32 -6.73
C TYR A 68 3.53 -11.78 -6.47
N SER A 69 2.95 -12.09 -5.31
CA SER A 69 2.52 -13.45 -4.95
C SER A 69 1.33 -13.93 -5.79
N ILE A 70 0.38 -13.05 -6.13
CA ILE A 70 -0.77 -13.36 -6.99
C ILE A 70 -0.28 -13.63 -8.41
N LEU A 71 0.63 -12.79 -8.92
CA LEU A 71 1.18 -12.93 -10.26
C LEU A 71 2.07 -14.17 -10.39
N ALA A 72 2.89 -14.47 -9.40
CA ALA A 72 3.75 -15.66 -9.40
C ALA A 72 2.94 -16.96 -9.46
N GLY A 73 1.77 -17.01 -8.83
CA GLY A 73 0.86 -18.15 -8.92
C GLY A 73 0.27 -18.35 -10.32
N ALA A 74 -0.08 -17.26 -11.00
CA ALA A 74 -0.69 -17.32 -12.34
C ALA A 74 0.29 -17.62 -13.50
N LEU A 75 1.60 -17.71 -13.26
CA LEU A 75 2.61 -17.75 -14.31
C LEU A 75 3.38 -19.08 -14.42
N PRO A 76 3.70 -19.56 -15.63
CA PRO A 76 4.50 -20.76 -15.82
C PRO A 76 5.96 -20.55 -15.35
N ALA A 77 6.42 -21.42 -14.44
CA ALA A 77 7.72 -21.33 -13.76
C ALA A 77 8.92 -21.12 -14.71
N LYS A 78 8.87 -21.70 -15.91
CA LYS A 78 9.94 -21.62 -16.92
C LYS A 78 10.20 -20.19 -17.44
N ARG A 79 9.26 -19.26 -17.30
CA ARG A 79 9.38 -17.86 -17.74
C ARG A 79 9.09 -16.84 -16.63
N MET A 80 9.09 -17.28 -15.37
CA MET A 80 8.76 -16.43 -14.22
C MET A 80 9.59 -15.14 -14.20
N GLY A 81 10.92 -15.23 -14.36
CA GLY A 81 11.79 -14.05 -14.36
C GLY A 81 11.44 -13.00 -15.43
N TYR A 82 11.03 -13.42 -16.63
CA TYR A 82 10.65 -12.51 -17.71
C TYR A 82 9.37 -11.74 -17.36
N TYR A 83 8.31 -12.46 -16.98
CA TYR A 83 7.01 -11.84 -16.65
C TYR A 83 7.06 -11.00 -15.36
N MET A 84 7.87 -11.41 -14.38
CA MET A 84 8.10 -10.63 -13.16
C MET A 84 8.88 -9.33 -13.43
N GLY A 85 9.81 -9.34 -14.40
CA GLY A 85 10.48 -8.14 -14.89
C GLY A 85 9.50 -7.19 -15.60
N VAL A 86 8.65 -7.73 -16.47
CA VAL A 86 7.58 -6.95 -17.15
C VAL A 86 6.63 -6.31 -16.14
N PHE A 87 6.25 -7.02 -15.08
CA PHE A 87 5.41 -6.47 -14.01
C PHE A 87 6.07 -5.30 -13.26
N ASN A 88 7.37 -5.37 -12.99
CA ASN A 88 8.11 -4.26 -12.38
C ASN A 88 8.02 -2.97 -13.22
N PHE A 89 8.08 -3.07 -14.55
CA PHE A 89 7.94 -1.89 -15.40
C PHE A 89 6.58 -1.20 -15.22
N PHE A 90 5.50 -1.97 -15.02
CA PHE A 90 4.18 -1.41 -14.75
C PHE A 90 4.05 -0.74 -13.38
N ILE A 91 4.92 -1.05 -12.42
CA ILE A 91 4.96 -0.36 -11.12
C ILE A 91 5.82 0.90 -11.22
N VAL A 92 7.04 0.75 -11.77
CA VAL A 92 8.05 1.80 -11.74
C VAL A 92 7.74 2.94 -12.71
N ILE A 93 7.19 2.66 -13.90
CA ILE A 93 6.89 3.72 -14.88
C ILE A 93 5.85 4.71 -14.31
N PRO A 94 4.67 4.27 -13.81
CA PRO A 94 3.73 5.18 -13.16
C PRO A 94 4.33 5.89 -11.93
N GLN A 95 5.19 5.23 -11.17
CA GLN A 95 5.84 5.84 -10.00
C GLN A 95 6.79 6.99 -10.39
N ILE A 96 7.58 6.84 -11.45
CA ILE A 96 8.46 7.91 -11.97
C ILE A 96 7.62 9.07 -12.49
N VAL A 97 6.56 8.77 -13.24
CA VAL A 97 5.64 9.79 -13.77
C VAL A 97 4.96 10.55 -12.63
N ALA A 98 4.43 9.83 -11.63
CA ALA A 98 3.85 10.44 -10.44
C ALA A 98 4.85 11.31 -9.70
N GLY A 99 6.07 10.81 -9.42
CA GLY A 99 7.12 11.56 -8.73
C GLY A 99 7.57 12.82 -9.48
N SER A 100 7.50 12.81 -10.82
CA SER A 100 7.87 13.97 -11.64
C SER A 100 6.76 15.01 -11.75
N ILE A 101 5.49 14.60 -11.61
CA ILE A 101 4.31 15.47 -11.77
C ILE A 101 3.77 15.94 -10.41
N LEU A 102 4.11 15.26 -9.30
CA LEU A 102 3.55 15.52 -7.97
C LEU A 102 3.82 16.94 -7.48
N ASP A 103 5.02 17.49 -7.69
CA ASP A 103 5.36 18.86 -7.31
C ASP A 103 4.48 19.87 -8.07
N TYR A 104 4.35 19.69 -9.39
CA TYR A 104 3.49 20.54 -10.22
C TYR A 104 2.01 20.48 -9.81
N VAL A 105 1.52 19.29 -9.48
CA VAL A 105 0.15 19.09 -8.99
C VAL A 105 -0.03 19.74 -7.62
N THR A 106 0.95 19.62 -6.73
CA THR A 106 0.89 20.23 -5.39
C THR A 106 0.84 21.75 -5.47
N ASP A 107 1.68 22.35 -6.31
CA ASP A 107 1.73 23.81 -6.45
C ASP A 107 0.48 24.39 -7.13
N ASN A 108 -0.02 23.76 -8.21
CA ASN A 108 -1.13 24.32 -8.99
C ASN A 108 -2.52 23.91 -8.51
N PHE A 109 -2.70 22.67 -8.00
CA PHE A 109 -4.02 22.18 -7.56
C PHE A 109 -4.23 22.34 -6.06
N PHE A 110 -3.16 22.26 -5.26
CA PHE A 110 -3.24 22.29 -3.80
C PHE A 110 -2.66 23.56 -3.17
N GLY A 111 -2.25 24.53 -3.99
CA GLY A 111 -1.73 25.82 -3.52
C GLY A 111 -0.42 25.71 -2.73
N GLY A 112 0.36 24.65 -2.97
CA GLY A 112 1.61 24.36 -2.26
C GLY A 112 1.43 23.54 -0.97
N GLU A 113 0.21 23.15 -0.60
CA GLU A 113 -0.02 22.31 0.57
C GLU A 113 0.19 20.81 0.27
N ALA A 114 1.42 20.33 0.45
CA ALA A 114 1.79 18.92 0.28
C ALA A 114 0.94 17.93 1.10
N VAL A 115 0.34 18.40 2.20
CA VAL A 115 -0.55 17.59 3.04
C VAL A 115 -1.83 17.18 2.28
N LEU A 116 -2.37 18.05 1.42
CA LEU A 116 -3.55 17.70 0.62
C LEU A 116 -3.22 16.67 -0.47
N ALA A 117 -2.01 16.71 -1.03
CA ALA A 117 -1.53 15.67 -1.95
C ALA A 117 -1.40 14.30 -1.26
N LEU A 118 -0.97 14.27 0.03
CA LEU A 118 -0.96 13.04 0.84
C LEU A 118 -2.38 12.50 1.09
N VAL A 119 -3.35 13.38 1.38
CA VAL A 119 -4.77 12.99 1.53
C VAL A 119 -5.32 12.40 0.23
N LEU A 120 -5.02 13.02 -0.91
CA LEU A 120 -5.39 12.47 -2.23
C LEU A 120 -4.81 11.07 -2.44
N GLY A 121 -3.51 10.90 -2.14
CA GLY A 121 -2.84 9.59 -2.19
C GLY A 121 -3.50 8.57 -1.27
N GLY A 122 -3.88 8.96 -0.06
CA GLY A 122 -4.60 8.09 0.88
C GLY A 122 -5.97 7.65 0.38
N CYS A 123 -6.75 8.57 -0.20
CA CYS A 123 -8.01 8.24 -0.87
C CYS A 123 -7.80 7.28 -2.04
N ALA A 124 -6.79 7.52 -2.89
CA ALA A 124 -6.46 6.64 -4.00
C ALA A 124 -6.05 5.24 -3.53
N MET A 125 -5.33 5.11 -2.41
CA MET A 125 -4.98 3.82 -1.81
C MET A 125 -6.22 3.05 -1.33
N ILE A 126 -7.19 3.73 -0.70
CA ILE A 126 -8.45 3.11 -0.27
C ILE A 126 -9.23 2.59 -1.49
N VAL A 127 -9.38 3.42 -2.52
CA VAL A 127 -10.04 3.02 -3.78
C VAL A 127 -9.30 1.85 -4.42
N GLY A 128 -7.96 1.90 -4.48
CA GLY A 128 -7.14 0.80 -4.97
C GLY A 128 -7.36 -0.50 -4.19
N GLY A 129 -7.44 -0.42 -2.86
CA GLY A 129 -7.76 -1.54 -1.99
C GLY A 129 -9.10 -2.18 -2.34
N LEU A 130 -10.15 -1.37 -2.53
CA LEU A 130 -11.47 -1.87 -2.93
C LEU A 130 -11.45 -2.51 -4.33
N LEU A 131 -10.74 -1.90 -5.28
CA LEU A 131 -10.59 -2.45 -6.64
C LEU A 131 -9.85 -3.79 -6.66
N THR A 132 -8.97 -4.06 -5.69
CA THR A 132 -8.26 -5.36 -5.62
C THR A 132 -9.20 -6.54 -5.37
N LEU A 133 -10.40 -6.32 -4.82
CA LEU A 133 -11.43 -7.36 -4.70
C LEU A 133 -11.95 -7.84 -6.07
N MET A 134 -11.88 -6.99 -7.09
CA MET A 134 -12.27 -7.35 -8.46
C MET A 134 -11.23 -8.24 -9.16
N VAL A 135 -10.02 -8.38 -8.58
CA VAL A 135 -8.97 -9.23 -9.15
C VAL A 135 -9.28 -10.70 -8.92
N ARG A 136 -9.17 -11.50 -9.99
CA ARG A 136 -9.24 -12.96 -9.91
C ARG A 136 -7.90 -13.50 -9.42
N ASP A 137 -7.90 -14.06 -8.22
CA ASP A 137 -6.77 -14.82 -7.68
C ASP A 137 -7.03 -16.29 -8.02
N VAL A 138 -6.18 -16.87 -8.87
CA VAL A 138 -6.35 -18.23 -9.41
C VAL A 138 -5.83 -19.29 -8.44
N ASP A 139 -4.96 -18.89 -7.50
CA ASP A 139 -4.32 -19.76 -6.51
C ASP A 139 -4.76 -19.43 -5.07
N ASP A 140 -5.99 -18.93 -4.85
CA ASP A 140 -6.42 -18.62 -3.48
C ASP A 140 -6.51 -19.91 -2.63
N PRO A 141 -5.69 -20.06 -1.56
CA PRO A 141 -5.70 -21.28 -0.73
C PRO A 141 -7.00 -21.45 0.06
N THR A 142 -7.91 -20.48 0.05
CA THR A 142 -9.23 -20.54 0.71
C THR A 142 -10.37 -20.98 -0.21
N VAL A 143 -10.11 -21.21 -1.51
CA VAL A 143 -11.10 -21.69 -2.49
C VAL A 143 -10.93 -23.21 -2.77
N ALA A 144 -9.96 -23.84 -2.11
CA ALA A 144 -9.80 -25.29 -2.09
C ALA A 144 -10.58 -25.90 -0.91
N ASP A 145 -11.91 -25.83 -0.96
CA ASP A 145 -12.85 -26.73 -0.27
C ASP A 145 -14.21 -26.71 -1.01
#